data_AF-A0A1X0Y8T0-F1
#
_entry.id   AF-A0A1X0Y8T0-F1
#
_cell.length_a   1.000
_cell.length_b   1.000
_cell.length_c   1.000
_cell.angle_alpha   90.00
_cell.angle_beta   90.00
_cell.angle_gamma   90.00
#
_symmetry.space_group_name_H-M   'P 1'
#
loop_
_entity.id
_entity.type
_entity.pdbx_description
1 polymer ?
#
loop_
_entity_poly.entity_id
_entity_poly.type
_entity_poly.pdbx_seq_one_letter_code
_entity_poly.pdbx_strand_id
1 'polypeptide(L)'
;MTSDSILYNFGANNASLDDVTSMVSGIQEVRSDINNLFSVLATVYEGAGADALSQAHQNLDAMLDDVLNNMAVSQQQAQAQQAAMQALDAQNAAAF
;
A
#
# COMPACT_ATOMS: atom_id res chain seq x y z
N MET A 1 -5.63 36.28 19.58
CA MET A 1 -5.49 34.82 19.51
C MET A 1 -4.78 34.53 18.22
N THR A 2 -3.51 34.14 18.29
CA THR A 2 -2.72 33.76 17.12
C THR A 2 -3.36 32.51 16.56
N SER A 3 -3.96 32.63 15.38
CA SER A 3 -4.37 31.48 14.60
C SER A 3 -3.11 30.67 14.32
N ASP A 4 -2.83 29.65 15.14
CA ASP A 4 -1.98 28.54 14.75
C ASP A 4 -2.68 27.92 13.54
N SER A 5 -2.33 28.44 12.37
CA SER A 5 -2.70 27.85 11.10
C SER A 5 -2.13 26.44 11.16
N ILE A 6 -2.99 25.45 11.38
CA ILE A 6 -2.63 24.06 11.13
C ILE A 6 -2.31 24.01 9.64
N LEU A 7 -1.03 24.20 9.31
CA LEU A 7 -0.55 24.26 7.95
C LEU A 7 -0.48 22.80 7.48
N TYR A 8 -1.58 22.34 6.92
CA TYR A 8 -1.65 20.99 6.41
C TYR A 8 -0.78 20.91 5.15
N ASN A 9 0.29 20.11 5.20
CA ASN A 9 1.27 20.03 4.12
C ASN A 9 0.78 19.08 3.03
N PHE A 10 -0.07 19.60 2.14
CA PHE A 10 -0.61 18.85 1.00
C PHE A 10 0.48 18.27 0.10
N GLY A 11 1.61 18.98 -0.07
CA GLY A 11 2.72 18.53 -0.91
C GLY A 11 3.42 17.28 -0.36
N ALA A 12 3.71 17.27 0.94
CA ALA A 12 4.31 16.10 1.60
C ALA A 12 3.37 14.88 1.58
N ASN A 13 2.06 15.11 1.76
CA ASN A 13 1.07 14.03 1.67
C ASN A 13 0.92 13.49 0.24
N ASN A 14 0.96 14.33 -0.78
CA ASN A 14 0.84 13.88 -2.17
C ASN A 14 2.07 13.07 -2.61
N ALA A 15 3.28 13.51 -2.25
CA ALA A 15 4.50 12.75 -2.48
C ALA A 15 4.45 11.36 -1.81
N SER A 16 3.97 11.29 -0.57
CA SER A 16 3.81 10.03 0.15
C SER A 16 2.80 9.08 -0.52
N LEU A 17 1.75 9.62 -1.15
CA LEU A 17 0.76 8.84 -1.89
C LEU A 17 1.30 8.27 -3.21
N ASP A 18 2.12 9.05 -3.91
CA ASP A 18 2.82 8.59 -5.13
C ASP A 18 3.84 7.49 -4.79
N ASP A 19 4.59 7.65 -3.69
CA ASP A 19 5.52 6.63 -3.19
C ASP A 19 4.80 5.32 -2.83
N VAL A 20 3.65 5.41 -2.15
CA VAL A 20 2.81 4.24 -1.84
C VAL A 20 2.31 3.57 -3.12
N THR A 21 1.90 4.32 -4.13
CA THR A 21 1.43 3.76 -5.41
C THR A 21 2.55 3.06 -6.18
N SER A 22 3.75 3.64 -6.15
CA SER A 22 4.96 3.04 -6.70
C SER A 22 5.31 1.73 -5.98
N MET A 23 5.25 1.71 -4.64
CA MET A 23 5.46 0.51 -3.84
C MET A 23 4.43 -0.59 -4.13
N VAL A 24 3.15 -0.24 -4.29
CA VAL A 24 2.09 -1.21 -4.67
C VAL A 24 2.44 -1.87 -6.00
N SER A 25 2.86 -1.09 -6.99
CA SER A 25 3.24 -1.60 -8.31
C SER A 25 4.46 -2.53 -8.22
N GLY A 26 5.48 -2.12 -7.45
CA GLY A 26 6.67 -2.97 -7.21
C GLY A 26 6.34 -4.28 -6.48
N ILE A 27 5.41 -4.25 -5.53
CA ILE A 27 4.95 -5.46 -4.82
C ILE A 27 4.24 -6.43 -5.78
N GLN A 28 3.45 -5.91 -6.72
CA GLN A 28 2.80 -6.75 -7.74
C GLN A 28 3.82 -7.41 -8.68
N GLU A 29 4.87 -6.69 -9.08
CA GLU A 29 5.98 -7.26 -9.86
C GLU A 29 6.70 -8.36 -9.07
N VAL A 30 7.07 -8.09 -7.81
CA VAL A 30 7.73 -9.07 -6.94
C VAL A 30 6.85 -10.31 -6.75
N ARG A 31 5.53 -10.16 -6.62
CA ARG A 31 4.59 -11.29 -6.55
C ARG A 31 4.65 -12.15 -7.81
N SER A 32 4.68 -11.52 -8.99
CA SER A 32 4.81 -12.23 -10.26
C SER A 32 6.12 -13.00 -10.36
N ASP A 33 7.23 -12.39 -9.92
CA ASP A 33 8.55 -13.02 -9.92
C ASP A 33 8.63 -14.20 -8.95
N ILE A 34 8.06 -14.05 -7.75
CA ILE A 34 7.93 -15.13 -6.77
C ILE A 34 7.12 -16.28 -7.38
N ASN A 35 5.96 -16.01 -7.98
CA ASN A 35 5.14 -17.04 -8.62
C ASN A 35 5.91 -17.81 -9.71
N ASN A 36 6.66 -17.10 -10.55
CA ASN A 36 7.51 -17.71 -11.57
C ASN A 36 8.60 -18.59 -10.95
N LEU A 37 9.30 -18.11 -9.91
CA LEU A 37 10.33 -18.88 -9.21
C LEU A 37 9.76 -20.16 -8.60
N PHE A 38 8.63 -20.05 -7.89
CA PHE A 38 7.98 -21.21 -7.27
C PHE A 38 7.45 -22.20 -8.31
N SER A 39 6.95 -21.72 -9.45
CA SER A 39 6.56 -22.59 -10.57
C SER A 39 7.74 -23.39 -11.11
N VAL A 40 8.93 -22.77 -11.27
CA VAL A 40 10.15 -23.47 -11.69
C VAL A 40 10.60 -24.47 -10.64
N LEU A 41 10.64 -24.07 -9.37
CA LEU A 41 11.07 -24.94 -8.27
C LEU A 41 10.14 -26.16 -8.10
N ALA A 42 8.84 -25.98 -8.32
CA ALA A 42 7.87 -27.07 -8.28
C ALA A 42 8.10 -28.14 -9.36
N THR A 43 8.86 -27.84 -10.43
CA THR A 43 9.24 -28.85 -11.43
C THR A 43 10.40 -29.76 -11.00
N VAL A 44 11.15 -29.35 -9.98
CA VAL A 44 12.37 -30.04 -9.51
C VAL A 44 12.14 -30.75 -8.18
N TYR A 45 11.30 -30.18 -7.31
CA TYR A 45 10.96 -30.76 -6.02
C TYR A 45 9.76 -31.70 -6.14
N GLU A 46 9.90 -32.91 -5.59
CA GLU A 46 8.82 -33.89 -5.47
C GLU A 46 8.62 -34.32 -4.00
N GLY A 47 7.45 -34.89 -3.69
CA GLY A 47 7.12 -35.39 -2.36
C GLY A 47 7.11 -34.29 -1.28
N ALA A 48 7.63 -34.60 -0.09
CA ALA A 48 7.58 -33.70 1.06
C ALA A 48 8.29 -32.33 0.83
N GLY A 49 9.25 -32.27 -0.10
CA GLY A 49 9.89 -31.02 -0.49
C GLY A 49 8.97 -30.10 -1.29
N ALA A 50 8.13 -30.66 -2.16
CA ALA A 50 7.12 -29.92 -2.91
C ALA A 50 6.03 -29.38 -1.98
N ASP A 51 5.61 -30.16 -0.98
CA ASP A 51 4.62 -29.72 0.00
C ASP A 51 5.12 -28.53 0.83
N ALA A 52 6.36 -28.62 1.34
CA ALA A 52 7.00 -27.52 2.07
C ALA A 52 7.17 -26.27 1.19
N LEU A 53 7.53 -26.45 -0.08
CA LEU A 53 7.65 -25.36 -1.05
C LEU A 53 6.28 -24.69 -1.29
N SER A 54 5.23 -25.48 -1.51
CA SER A 54 3.86 -24.96 -1.66
C SER A 54 3.41 -24.20 -0.41
N GLN A 55 3.73 -24.70 0.79
CA GLN A 55 3.38 -24.02 2.04
C GLN A 55 4.12 -22.68 2.16
N ALA A 56 5.40 -22.64 1.82
CA ALA A 56 6.19 -21.41 1.82
C ALA A 56 5.65 -20.38 0.82
N HIS A 57 5.23 -20.83 -0.36
CA HIS A 57 4.61 -19.99 -1.38
C HIS A 57 3.33 -19.32 -0.87
N GLN A 58 2.42 -20.10 -0.28
CA GLN A 58 1.17 -19.59 0.28
C GLN A 58 1.40 -18.59 1.41
N ASN A 59 2.41 -18.83 2.26
CA ASN A 59 2.77 -17.90 3.33
C ASN A 59 3.27 -16.57 2.77
N LEU A 60 4.09 -16.60 1.70
CA LEU A 60 4.55 -15.39 1.03
C LEU A 60 3.40 -14.62 0.39
N ASP A 61 2.49 -15.31 -0.30
CA ASP A 61 1.28 -14.69 -0.87
C ASP A 61 0.44 -14.00 0.22
N ALA A 62 0.22 -14.66 1.35
CA ALA A 62 -0.53 -14.09 2.47
C ALA A 62 0.15 -12.84 3.06
N MET A 63 1.48 -12.83 3.16
CA MET A 63 2.23 -11.64 3.60
C MET A 63 2.11 -10.49 2.61
N LEU A 64 2.21 -10.76 1.30
CA LEU A 64 2.08 -9.73 0.27
C LEU A 64 0.66 -9.15 0.23
N ASP A 65 -0.36 -10.00 0.40
CA ASP A 65 -1.76 -9.55 0.48
C ASP A 65 -2.01 -8.68 1.72
N ASP A 66 -1.41 -8.99 2.87
CA ASP A 66 -1.51 -8.14 4.06
C ASP A 66 -0.85 -6.76 3.85
N VAL A 67 0.34 -6.73 3.24
CA VAL A 67 1.01 -5.46 2.91
C VAL A 67 0.17 -4.63 1.93
N LEU A 68 -0.40 -5.26 0.89
CA LEU A 68 -1.28 -4.59 -0.07
C LEU A 68 -2.54 -4.04 0.60
N ASN A 69 -3.17 -4.80 1.48
CA ASN A 69 -4.36 -4.34 2.22
C ASN A 69 -4.03 -3.16 3.14
N ASN A 70 -2.92 -3.23 3.89
CA ASN A 70 -2.48 -2.12 4.76
C ASN A 70 -2.20 -0.85 3.95
N MET A 71 -1.56 -0.97 2.78
CA MET A 71 -1.33 0.17 1.89
C MET A 71 -2.64 0.76 1.34
N ALA A 72 -3.59 -0.08 0.93
CA ALA A 72 -4.90 0.38 0.45
C ALA A 72 -5.66 1.16 1.54
N VAL A 73 -5.64 0.66 2.78
CA VAL A 73 -6.22 1.37 3.94
C VAL A 73 -5.52 2.71 4.19
N SER A 74 -4.19 2.74 4.12
CA SER A 74 -3.41 3.97 4.30
C SER A 74 -3.74 5.01 3.22
N GLN A 75 -3.84 4.58 1.96
CA GLN A 75 -4.19 5.43 0.83
C GLN A 75 -5.61 6.00 0.98
N GLN A 76 -6.58 5.18 1.40
CA GLN A 76 -7.95 5.61 1.62
C GLN A 76 -8.08 6.59 2.79
N GLN A 77 -7.34 6.38 3.88
CA GLN A 77 -7.27 7.33 5.00
C GLN A 77 -6.68 8.67 4.58
N ALA A 78 -5.59 8.66 3.80
CA ALA A 78 -4.97 9.88 3.28
C ALA A 78 -5.91 10.66 2.35
N GLN A 79 -6.63 9.98 1.45
CA GLN A 79 -7.64 10.61 0.59
C GLN A 79 -8.79 11.21 1.40
N ALA A 80 -9.31 10.48 2.39
CA ALA A 80 -10.38 10.98 3.26
C ALA A 80 -9.94 12.21 4.07
N GLN A 81 -8.68 12.23 4.53
CA GLN A 81 -8.13 13.35 5.28
C GLN A 81 -7.93 14.58 4.39
N GLN A 82 -7.49 14.41 3.14
CA GLN A 82 -7.42 15.49 2.15
C GLN A 82 -8.80 16.08 1.84
N ALA A 83 -9.81 15.24 1.61
CA ALA A 83 -11.17 15.69 1.32
C ALA A 83 -11.79 16.45 2.49
N ALA A 84 -11.59 15.96 3.72
CA ALA A 84 -12.04 16.64 4.94
C ALA A 84 -11.38 18.02 5.11
N MET A 85 -10.07 18.12 4.85
CA MET A 85 -9.34 19.38 4.96
C MET A 85 -9.77 20.40 3.89
N GLN A 86 -9.98 19.98 2.64
CA GLN A 86 -10.51 20.87 1.59
C GLN A 86 -11.91 21.37 1.93
N ALA A 87 -12.77 20.51 2.49
CA ALA A 87 -14.11 20.91 2.92
C ALA A 87 -14.08 21.91 4.09
N LEU A 88 -13.18 21.71 5.06
CA LEU A 88 -12.97 22.64 6.18
C LEU A 88 -12.40 23.99 5.72
N ASP A 89 -11.45 23.97 4.80
CA ASP A 89 -10.86 25.20 4.24
C ASP A 89 -11.90 25.99 3.44
N ALA A 90 -12.73 25.31 2.63
CA ALA A 90 -13.84 25.94 1.92
C ALA A 90 -14.88 26.56 2.87
N GLN A 91 -15.20 25.91 4.00
CA GLN A 91 -16.09 26.48 5.00
C GLN A 91 -15.48 27.68 5.74
N ASN A 92 -14.20 27.61 6.10
CA ASN A 92 -13.51 28.70 6.79
C ASN A 92 -13.25 29.90 5.87
N ALA A 93 -12.95 29.67 4.58
CA ALA A 93 -12.80 30.72 3.58
C ALA A 93 -14.13 31.39 3.21
N ALA A 94 -15.25 30.67 3.30
CA ALA A 94 -16.60 31.23 3.13
C ALA A 94 -17.11 31.99 4.37
N ALA A 95 -16.45 31.86 5.52
CA ALA A 95 -16.81 32.53 6.77
C ALA A 95 -16.09 33.88 6.97
N PHE A 96 -15.26 34.30 6.00
CA PHE A 96 -14.64 35.63 5.88
C PHE A 96 -15.24 36.41 4.71
#